data_AF-A0A1C0VD49-F1
#
_entry.id   AF-A0A1C0VD49-F1
#
_cell.length_a   1.000
_cell.length_b   1.000
_cell.length_c   1.000
_cell.angle_alpha   90.00
_cell.angle_beta   90.00
_cell.angle_gamma   90.00
#
_symmetry.space_group_name_H-M   'P 1'
#
loop_
_entity.id
_entity.type
_entity.pdbx_description
1 polymer ?
#
loop_
_entity_poly.entity_id
_entity_poly.type
_entity_poly.pdbx_seq_one_letter_code
_entity_poly.pdbx_strand_id
1 'polypeptide(L)'
;MTVDEALTIVETVLDYQQLNKVQELVFRQSWEGRSYIEIARNNGYEHDYIKDAGAKLWKLLSKAFGEKVKKDNVQSILKRYLGKNQINLYGNQAIQVNLSGANLSGACISETRICANLIKADLCQANLNKVMRSDDSGKKVIQSESEHQQKIQYHAEYTILWKGLHFYSPAQVKIAEALDRTGILFIPNSQMRLTTPEGRQNQQANFLIFHQGKLGILEVGDETSPQDNLPDEIRTISLIASGIYICKQYSATQCNEQPDEVVQEFLDILSQT
;
A
#
# COMPACT_ATOMS: atom_id res chain seq x y z
N MET A 1 14.09 0.17 17.35
CA MET A 1 13.10 1.24 17.51
C MET A 1 13.83 2.56 17.69
N THR A 2 13.91 3.33 16.61
CA THR A 2 14.43 4.71 16.61
C THR A 2 13.40 5.65 17.24
N VAL A 3 13.81 6.89 17.54
CA VAL A 3 12.90 7.91 18.08
C VAL A 3 11.82 8.31 17.07
N ASP A 4 12.15 8.31 15.77
CA ASP A 4 11.19 8.63 14.71
C ASP A 4 10.15 7.53 14.54
N GLU A 5 10.56 6.25 14.59
CA GLU A 5 9.63 5.11 14.61
C GLU A 5 8.69 5.20 15.82
N ALA A 6 9.23 5.58 16.99
CA ALA A 6 8.45 5.75 18.20
C ALA A 6 7.44 6.91 18.09
N LEU A 7 7.82 8.02 17.47
CA LEU A 7 6.93 9.14 17.19
C LEU A 7 5.80 8.75 16.25
N THR A 8 6.10 8.02 15.16
CA THR A 8 5.06 7.57 14.24
C THR A 8 4.02 6.68 14.94
N ILE A 9 4.45 5.80 15.86
CA ILE A 9 3.51 4.99 16.65
C ILE A 9 2.68 5.89 17.58
N VAL A 10 3.31 6.87 18.23
CA VAL A 10 2.61 7.81 19.11
C VAL A 10 1.54 8.59 18.34
N GLU A 11 1.86 9.14 17.18
CA GLU A 11 0.91 9.87 16.33
C GLU A 11 -0.22 8.96 15.83
N THR A 12 0.09 7.70 15.52
CA THR A 12 -0.92 6.70 15.13
C THR A 12 -1.92 6.44 16.26
N VAL A 13 -1.42 6.27 17.49
CA VAL A 13 -2.26 6.01 18.67
C VAL A 13 -3.07 7.24 19.09
N LEU A 14 -2.61 8.43 18.70
CA LEU A 14 -3.30 9.70 18.90
C LEU A 14 -4.27 10.08 17.77
N ASP A 15 -4.64 9.13 16.91
CA ASP A 15 -5.55 9.36 15.78
C ASP A 15 -5.07 10.49 14.86
N TYR A 16 -3.78 10.44 14.51
CA TYR A 16 -3.08 11.41 13.65
C TYR A 16 -3.03 12.84 14.21
N GLN A 17 -3.34 13.04 15.49
CA GLN A 17 -3.07 14.32 16.16
C GLN A 17 -1.56 14.51 16.32
N GLN A 18 -1.03 15.50 15.62
CA GLN A 18 0.38 15.89 15.76
C GLN A 18 0.62 16.47 17.14
N LEU A 19 1.70 15.99 17.78
CA LEU A 19 2.24 16.66 18.96
C LEU A 19 2.69 18.07 18.56
N ASN A 20 2.48 19.05 19.44
CA ASN A 20 3.06 20.37 19.19
C ASN A 20 4.59 20.29 19.28
N LYS A 21 5.30 21.28 18.72
CA LYS A 21 6.76 21.31 18.67
C LYS A 21 7.45 21.06 20.02
N VAL A 22 6.86 21.57 21.11
CA VAL A 22 7.41 21.42 22.46
C VAL A 22 7.18 20.01 22.99
N GLN A 23 6.02 19.42 22.73
CA GLN A 23 5.71 18.02 23.09
C GLN A 23 6.56 17.04 22.30
N GLU A 24 6.75 17.26 21.00
CA GLU A 24 7.64 16.45 20.17
C GLU A 24 9.09 16.55 20.67
N LEU A 25 9.57 17.77 20.95
CA LEU A 25 10.89 17.99 21.55
C LEU A 25 11.04 17.23 22.87
N VAL A 26 10.07 17.37 23.78
CA VAL A 26 10.08 16.68 25.07
C VAL A 26 10.10 15.16 24.88
N PHE A 27 9.31 14.63 23.94
CA PHE A 27 9.30 13.21 23.62
C PHE A 27 10.68 12.74 23.13
N ARG A 28 11.24 13.41 22.10
CA ARG A 28 12.52 13.05 21.50
C ARG A 28 13.66 13.06 22.51
N GLN A 29 13.75 14.13 23.29
CA GLN A 29 14.82 14.27 24.27
C GLN A 29 14.65 13.34 25.47
N SER A 30 13.40 13.02 25.84
CA SER A 30 13.11 12.00 26.85
C SER A 30 13.46 10.60 26.36
N TRP A 31 13.31 10.33 25.06
CA TRP A 31 13.72 9.07 24.43
C TRP A 31 15.24 8.84 24.52
N GLU A 32 16.02 9.92 24.42
CA GLU A 32 17.48 9.93 24.60
C GLU A 32 17.92 9.93 26.09
N GLY A 33 16.97 9.98 27.04
CA GLY A 33 17.25 9.93 28.47
C GLY A 33 17.49 11.30 29.14
N ARG A 34 17.33 12.42 28.43
CA ARG A 34 17.59 13.76 28.99
C ARG A 34 16.58 14.17 30.06
N SER A 35 17.02 14.98 31.02
CA SER A 35 16.16 15.60 32.05
C SER A 35 15.45 16.84 31.53
N TYR A 36 14.35 17.25 32.18
CA TYR A 36 13.65 18.49 31.79
C TYR A 36 14.51 19.75 31.94
N ILE A 37 15.44 19.75 32.90
CA ILE A 37 16.39 20.86 33.09
C ILE A 37 17.32 20.97 31.88
N GLU A 38 17.84 19.85 31.39
CA GLU A 38 18.71 19.82 30.20
C GLU A 38 17.94 20.18 28.93
N ILE A 39 16.70 19.70 28.79
CA ILE A 39 15.83 20.03 27.65
C ILE A 39 15.56 21.54 27.62
N ALA A 40 15.19 22.12 28.76
CA ALA A 40 14.93 23.54 28.90
C ALA A 40 16.17 24.38 28.55
N ARG A 41 17.31 24.08 29.18
CA ARG A 41 18.57 24.80 28.97
C ARG A 41 19.05 24.74 27.52
N ASN A 42 19.01 23.56 26.89
CA ASN A 42 19.55 23.36 25.54
C ASN A 42 18.67 23.97 24.44
N ASN A 43 17.41 24.29 24.74
CA ASN A 43 16.45 24.80 23.77
C ASN A 43 15.91 26.20 24.12
N GLY A 44 16.47 26.85 25.15
CA GLY A 44 16.10 28.22 25.53
C GLY A 44 14.71 28.36 26.17
N TYR A 45 14.17 27.29 26.76
CA TYR A 45 12.90 27.30 27.47
C TYR A 45 13.08 27.40 28.98
N GLU A 46 12.05 27.87 29.68
CA GLU A 46 12.00 27.76 31.13
C GLU A 46 11.73 26.31 31.56
N HIS A 47 12.35 25.91 32.67
CA HIS A 47 12.22 24.56 33.21
C HIS A 47 10.76 24.19 33.51
N ASP A 48 10.00 25.10 34.10
CA ASP A 48 8.61 24.84 34.50
C ASP A 48 7.70 24.69 33.28
N TYR A 49 7.96 25.45 32.21
CA TYR A 49 7.25 25.30 30.95
C TYR A 49 7.46 23.91 30.31
N ILE A 50 8.71 23.42 30.27
CA ILE A 50 9.03 22.07 29.77
C ILE A 50 8.41 20.98 30.66
N LYS A 51 8.46 21.16 31.98
CA LYS A 51 7.87 20.23 32.95
C LYS A 51 6.35 20.12 32.76
N ASP A 52 5.67 21.24 32.57
CA ASP A 52 4.23 21.27 32.31
C ASP A 52 3.87 20.65 30.96
N ALA A 53 4.64 20.97 29.91
CA ALA A 53 4.48 20.36 28.59
C ALA A 53 4.65 18.84 28.66
N GLY A 54 5.67 18.35 29.38
CA GLY A 54 5.90 16.94 29.61
C GLY A 54 4.78 16.27 30.41
N ALA A 55 4.29 16.90 31.48
CA ALA A 55 3.16 16.37 32.24
C ALA A 55 1.89 16.21 31.38
N LYS A 56 1.60 17.20 30.53
CA LYS A 56 0.49 17.14 29.55
C LYS A 56 0.70 16.03 28.54
N LEU A 57 1.91 15.88 27.99
CA LEU A 57 2.27 14.82 27.06
C LEU A 57 2.04 13.43 27.66
N TRP A 58 2.63 13.14 28.83
CA TRP A 58 2.51 11.81 29.43
C TRP A 58 1.07 11.48 29.83
N LYS A 59 0.28 12.48 30.23
CA LYS A 59 -1.16 12.31 30.48
C LYS A 59 -1.94 11.98 29.21
N LEU A 60 -1.64 12.68 28.11
CA LEU A 60 -2.23 12.43 26.80
C LEU A 60 -1.93 11.00 26.33
N LEU A 61 -0.65 10.61 26.36
CA LEU A 61 -0.23 9.26 25.99
C LEU A 61 -0.85 8.20 26.91
N SER A 62 -0.94 8.47 28.21
CA SER A 62 -1.57 7.51 29.13
C SER A 62 -3.03 7.23 28.78
N LYS A 63 -3.77 8.28 28.36
CA LYS A 63 -5.15 8.13 27.90
C LYS A 63 -5.21 7.32 26.61
N ALA A 64 -4.32 7.60 25.66
CA ALA A 64 -4.34 6.98 24.34
C ALA A 64 -3.90 5.50 24.37
N PHE A 65 -2.88 5.16 25.16
CA PHE A 65 -2.44 3.77 25.34
C PHE A 65 -3.30 2.96 26.31
N GLY A 66 -4.21 3.59 27.05
CA GLY A 66 -5.00 2.94 28.09
C GLY A 66 -4.16 2.42 29.28
N GLU A 67 -2.91 2.87 29.41
CA GLU A 67 -1.97 2.46 30.46
C GLU A 67 -1.16 3.67 30.92
N LYS A 68 -0.68 3.68 32.17
CA LYS A 68 0.10 4.79 32.73
C LYS A 68 1.47 4.93 32.05
N VAL A 69 1.59 5.95 31.19
CA VAL A 69 2.82 6.36 30.51
C VAL A 69 3.57 7.41 31.34
N LYS A 70 4.88 7.26 31.43
CA LYS A 70 5.86 8.13 32.08
C LYS A 70 7.13 8.20 31.22
N LYS A 71 7.97 9.19 31.51
CA LYS A 71 9.26 9.40 30.84
C LYS A 71 10.13 8.14 30.79
N ASP A 72 10.17 7.40 31.89
CA ASP A 72 11.03 6.23 32.13
C ASP A 72 10.48 4.92 31.56
N ASN A 73 9.17 4.82 31.33
CA ASN A 73 8.54 3.57 30.88
C ASN A 73 8.00 3.62 29.44
N VAL A 74 8.05 4.77 28.77
CA VAL A 74 7.48 4.97 27.43
C VAL A 74 8.05 3.99 26.40
N GLN A 75 9.37 3.73 26.45
CA GLN A 75 10.01 2.76 25.55
C GLN A 75 9.47 1.33 25.75
N SER A 76 9.29 0.91 27.00
CA SER A 76 8.76 -0.42 27.33
C SER A 76 7.28 -0.54 26.95
N ILE A 77 6.50 0.52 27.15
CA ILE A 77 5.09 0.58 26.75
C ILE A 77 4.97 0.42 25.23
N LEU A 78 5.77 1.18 24.47
CA LEU A 78 5.78 1.09 23.01
C LEU A 78 6.22 -0.29 22.51
N LYS A 79 7.29 -0.88 23.07
CA LYS A 79 7.69 -2.26 22.73
C LYS A 79 6.58 -3.27 23.00
N ARG A 80 5.89 -3.15 24.13
CA ARG A 80 4.76 -4.03 24.48
C ARG A 80 3.55 -3.81 23.58
N TYR A 81 3.27 -2.56 23.21
CA TYR A 81 2.21 -2.21 22.26
C TYR A 81 2.48 -2.85 20.90
N LEU A 82 3.71 -2.75 20.40
CA LEU A 82 4.14 -3.42 19.17
C LEU A 82 3.97 -4.95 19.25
N GLY A 83 4.41 -5.56 20.36
CA GLY A 83 4.29 -7.01 20.55
C GLY A 83 2.84 -7.50 20.64
N LYS A 84 1.95 -6.75 21.33
CA LYS A 84 0.52 -7.08 21.42
C LYS A 84 -0.19 -6.96 20.08
N ASN A 85 0.14 -5.95 19.30
CA ASN A 85 -0.50 -5.66 18.01
C ASN A 85 0.26 -6.26 16.81
N GLN A 86 1.27 -7.10 17.08
CA GLN A 86 2.09 -7.77 16.06
C GLN A 86 2.64 -6.78 14.99
N ILE A 87 3.06 -5.60 15.43
CA ILE A 87 3.56 -4.54 14.55
C ILE A 87 5.06 -4.75 14.31
N ASN A 88 5.46 -4.97 13.06
CA ASN A 88 6.85 -5.07 12.64
C ASN A 88 7.37 -3.69 12.18
N LEU A 89 8.44 -3.22 12.83
CA LEU A 89 9.17 -2.03 12.41
C LEU A 89 10.32 -2.47 11.49
N TYR A 90 10.16 -2.30 10.18
CA TYR A 90 11.30 -2.39 9.27
C TYR A 90 11.92 -1.00 9.14
N GLY A 91 13.22 -0.91 9.47
CA GLY A 91 13.98 0.32 9.29
C GLY A 91 13.82 0.82 7.85
N ASN A 92 13.26 2.03 7.74
CA ASN A 92 12.80 2.75 6.54
C ASN A 92 11.29 2.62 6.21
N GLN A 93 10.53 3.52 6.85
CA GLN A 93 9.32 4.21 6.35
C GLN A 93 7.98 3.47 6.20
N ALA A 94 7.79 2.26 6.72
CA ALA A 94 6.43 1.72 6.87
C ALA A 94 6.26 1.02 8.21
N ILE A 95 5.29 1.48 9.02
CA ILE A 95 4.79 0.69 10.14
C ILE A 95 4.01 -0.48 9.52
N GLN A 96 4.55 -1.68 9.60
CA GLN A 96 3.81 -2.87 9.21
C GLN A 96 2.96 -3.30 10.41
N VAL A 97 1.66 -3.02 10.38
CA VAL A 97 0.71 -3.54 11.37
C VAL A 97 0.23 -4.90 10.89
N ASN A 98 0.45 -5.97 11.66
CA ASN A 98 -0.16 -7.25 11.33
C ASN A 98 -1.62 -7.23 11.79
N LEU A 99 -2.53 -7.23 10.82
CA LEU A 99 -3.98 -7.22 11.04
C LEU A 99 -4.58 -8.62 10.81
N SER A 100 -3.75 -9.67 10.73
CA SER A 100 -4.23 -11.04 10.52
C SER A 100 -5.24 -11.45 11.60
N GLY A 101 -6.48 -11.71 11.21
CA GLY A 101 -7.57 -12.10 12.10
C GLY A 101 -8.25 -10.95 12.87
N ALA A 102 -7.92 -9.69 12.57
CA ALA A 102 -8.68 -8.55 13.10
C ALA A 102 -10.03 -8.40 12.38
N ASN A 103 -11.09 -8.09 13.14
CA ASN A 103 -12.36 -7.65 12.57
C ASN A 103 -12.28 -6.15 12.29
N LEU A 104 -12.27 -5.78 11.01
CA LEU A 104 -12.11 -4.40 10.54
C LEU A 104 -13.42 -3.82 9.99
N SER A 105 -14.55 -4.46 10.25
CA SER A 105 -15.85 -3.98 9.77
C SER A 105 -16.13 -2.56 10.28
N GLY A 106 -16.44 -1.65 9.35
CA GLY A 106 -16.67 -0.24 9.64
C GLY A 106 -15.41 0.61 9.89
N ALA A 107 -14.20 0.06 9.79
CA ALA A 107 -12.97 0.85 9.90
C ALA A 107 -12.82 1.80 8.69
N CYS A 108 -12.46 3.05 8.96
CA CYS A 108 -12.17 4.06 7.95
C CYS A 108 -10.66 4.08 7.70
N ILE A 109 -10.22 3.56 6.55
CA ILE A 109 -8.79 3.39 6.20
C ILE A 109 -8.34 4.29 5.06
N SER A 110 -9.18 5.23 4.64
CA SER A 110 -9.09 5.98 3.38
C SER A 110 -7.87 6.90 3.21
N GLU A 111 -7.01 7.10 4.21
CA GLU A 111 -5.83 7.98 4.08
C GLU A 111 -4.57 7.45 4.79
N THR A 112 -4.57 6.17 5.17
CA THR A 112 -3.50 5.62 6.03
C THR A 112 -2.34 5.04 5.20
N ARG A 113 -1.11 5.54 5.39
CA ARG A 113 0.14 4.97 4.81
C ARG A 113 0.57 3.72 5.58
N ILE A 114 -0.32 2.74 5.74
CA ILE A 114 -0.05 1.50 6.48
C ILE A 114 0.12 0.36 5.48
N CYS A 115 1.29 -0.25 5.45
CA CYS A 115 1.48 -1.54 4.78
C CYS A 115 1.03 -2.63 5.77
N ALA A 116 -0.24 -3.01 5.78
CA ALA A 116 -0.73 -4.06 6.68
C ALA A 116 -0.57 -5.46 6.06
N ASN A 117 -0.22 -6.47 6.88
CA ASN A 117 -0.41 -7.87 6.49
C ASN A 117 -1.87 -8.26 6.74
N LEU A 118 -2.64 -8.47 5.67
CA LEU A 118 -4.10 -8.66 5.70
C LEU A 118 -4.53 -10.12 5.55
N ILE A 119 -3.61 -11.08 5.67
CA ILE A 119 -3.94 -12.50 5.53
C ILE A 119 -4.99 -12.89 6.58
N LYS A 120 -6.21 -13.21 6.12
CA LYS A 120 -7.40 -13.58 6.93
C LYS A 120 -8.06 -12.46 7.75
N ALA A 121 -7.88 -11.18 7.40
CA ALA A 121 -8.69 -10.12 8.00
C ALA A 121 -10.12 -10.13 7.40
N ASP A 122 -11.14 -9.97 8.25
CA ASP A 122 -12.54 -9.90 7.79
C ASP A 122 -12.87 -8.45 7.40
N LEU A 123 -13.11 -8.23 6.10
CA LEU A 123 -13.22 -6.91 5.47
C LEU A 123 -14.65 -6.50 5.14
N CYS A 124 -15.65 -7.30 5.52
CA CYS A 124 -17.04 -6.98 5.26
C CYS A 124 -17.36 -5.59 5.86
N GLN A 125 -17.61 -4.60 5.00
CA GLN A 125 -17.92 -3.19 5.31
C GLN A 125 -16.74 -2.23 5.58
N ALA A 126 -15.48 -2.60 5.32
CA ALA A 126 -14.39 -1.62 5.37
C ALA A 126 -14.54 -0.60 4.22
N ASN A 127 -14.64 0.69 4.54
CA ASN A 127 -15.05 1.72 3.58
C ASN A 127 -13.81 2.44 3.01
N LEU A 128 -13.39 2.06 1.79
CA LEU A 128 -12.21 2.61 1.14
C LEU A 128 -12.43 3.99 0.48
N ASN A 129 -13.67 4.47 0.40
CA ASN A 129 -14.03 5.66 -0.38
C ASN A 129 -14.65 6.81 0.42
N LYS A 130 -14.56 6.81 1.75
CA LYS A 130 -15.10 7.91 2.55
C LYS A 130 -14.06 9.03 2.70
N VAL A 131 -13.89 9.82 1.65
CA VAL A 131 -13.25 11.13 1.76
C VAL A 131 -14.29 12.08 2.37
N MET A 132 -14.23 12.29 3.68
CA MET A 132 -15.00 13.35 4.32
C MET A 132 -14.32 14.68 4.00
N ARG A 133 -14.72 15.33 2.90
CA ARG A 133 -14.50 16.76 2.75
C ARG A 133 -15.38 17.47 3.77
N SER A 134 -14.76 17.95 4.84
CA SER A 134 -15.38 18.87 5.78
C SER A 134 -15.45 20.25 5.13
N ASP A 135 -16.54 20.51 4.41
CA ASP A 135 -16.91 21.87 4.05
C ASP A 135 -18.06 22.32 4.95
N ASP A 136 -17.73 23.26 5.82
CA ASP A 136 -18.63 24.04 6.65
C ASP A 136 -19.53 24.88 5.74
N SER A 137 -20.70 24.36 5.39
CA SER A 137 -21.95 25.08 5.18
C SER A 137 -22.95 24.15 4.51
N GLY A 138 -24.03 23.85 5.23
CA GLY A 138 -25.09 23.00 4.71
C GLY A 138 -25.68 23.56 3.41
N LYS A 139 -25.46 22.85 2.30
CA LYS A 139 -26.32 22.84 1.11
C LYS A 139 -26.10 21.57 0.30
N LYS A 140 -27.16 20.76 0.21
CA LYS A 140 -27.30 19.71 -0.81
C LYS A 140 -27.22 20.35 -2.19
N VAL A 141 -26.25 19.97 -3.01
CA VAL A 141 -26.34 20.11 -4.47
C VAL A 141 -25.74 18.86 -5.11
N ILE A 142 -26.62 18.08 -5.74
CA ILE A 142 -26.26 17.18 -6.83
C ILE A 142 -26.06 18.09 -8.03
N GLN A 143 -24.86 18.10 -8.62
CA GLN A 143 -24.71 18.43 -10.03
C GLN A 143 -23.43 17.81 -10.60
N SER A 144 -23.68 17.05 -11.64
CA SER A 144 -22.79 16.34 -12.56
C SER A 144 -22.12 17.29 -13.55
N GLU A 145 -21.22 16.68 -14.34
CA GLU A 145 -20.64 17.10 -15.63
C GLU A 145 -19.20 17.68 -15.53
N SER A 146 -18.19 17.25 -16.30
CA SER A 146 -18.13 16.24 -17.36
C SER A 146 -16.68 15.96 -17.80
N GLU A 147 -16.45 14.69 -18.18
CA GLU A 147 -15.68 14.24 -19.36
C GLU A 147 -14.14 14.43 -19.43
N HIS A 148 -13.40 13.36 -19.08
CA HIS A 148 -12.43 12.64 -19.95
C HIS A 148 -11.71 11.52 -19.16
N GLN A 149 -12.46 10.71 -18.41
CA GLN A 149 -11.96 9.46 -17.79
C GLN A 149 -12.96 8.35 -18.07
N GLN A 150 -12.99 7.88 -19.32
CA GLN A 150 -13.57 6.58 -19.64
C GLN A 150 -12.44 5.57 -19.78
N LYS A 151 -12.07 4.95 -18.65
CA LYS A 151 -11.72 3.53 -18.59
C LYS A 151 -12.00 3.01 -17.17
N ILE A 152 -13.30 2.78 -16.98
CA ILE A 152 -13.97 1.77 -16.18
C ILE A 152 -13.59 1.64 -14.70
N GLN A 153 -14.49 2.20 -13.90
CA GLN A 153 -14.77 1.86 -12.51
C GLN A 153 -15.31 0.42 -12.45
N TYR A 154 -14.43 -0.59 -12.35
CA TYR A 154 -14.82 -1.97 -12.06
C TYR A 154 -14.85 -2.21 -10.54
N HIS A 155 -15.89 -2.92 -10.12
CA HIS A 155 -16.33 -3.20 -8.76
C HIS A 155 -15.25 -3.77 -7.83
N ALA A 156 -15.12 -3.18 -6.64
CA ALA A 156 -14.16 -3.56 -5.60
C ALA A 156 -14.52 -4.85 -4.82
N GLU A 157 -15.20 -5.85 -5.42
CA GLU A 157 -15.82 -6.93 -4.64
C GLU A 157 -15.40 -8.38 -4.95
N TYR A 158 -14.60 -8.68 -5.98
CA TYR A 158 -14.14 -10.07 -6.19
C TYR A 158 -12.68 -10.14 -6.64
N THR A 159 -11.77 -10.34 -5.69
CA THR A 159 -10.42 -10.85 -6.01
C THR A 159 -10.40 -12.37 -5.77
N ILE A 160 -9.78 -13.11 -6.68
CA ILE A 160 -9.66 -14.56 -6.61
C ILE A 160 -8.30 -14.90 -6.01
N LEU A 161 -8.29 -15.63 -4.89
CA LEU A 161 -7.07 -16.08 -4.22
C LEU A 161 -6.66 -17.46 -4.75
N TRP A 162 -5.45 -17.56 -5.29
CA TRP A 162 -4.87 -18.80 -5.79
C TRP A 162 -3.40 -18.92 -5.38
N LYS A 163 -3.03 -19.98 -4.65
CA LYS A 163 -1.68 -20.20 -4.09
C LYS A 163 -1.06 -18.99 -3.38
N GLY A 164 -1.87 -18.14 -2.76
CA GLY A 164 -1.41 -16.92 -2.07
C GLY A 164 -1.27 -15.68 -2.97
N LEU A 165 -1.53 -15.82 -4.28
CA LEU A 165 -1.58 -14.74 -5.25
C LEU A 165 -3.03 -14.32 -5.49
N HIS A 166 -3.26 -13.03 -5.73
CA HIS A 166 -4.58 -12.48 -6.00
C HIS A 166 -4.75 -12.21 -7.49
N PHE A 167 -5.95 -12.41 -8.01
CA PHE A 167 -6.30 -12.15 -9.41
C PHE A 167 -7.65 -11.46 -9.52
N TYR A 168 -7.88 -10.78 -10.63
CA TYR A 168 -9.09 -10.01 -10.88
C TYR A 168 -10.06 -10.70 -11.85
N SER A 169 -9.64 -11.81 -12.47
CA SER A 169 -10.53 -12.61 -13.34
C SER A 169 -10.19 -14.11 -13.29
N PRO A 170 -11.17 -15.00 -13.57
CA PRO A 170 -10.92 -16.43 -13.71
C PRO A 170 -9.90 -16.76 -14.80
N ALA A 171 -9.89 -15.99 -15.89
CA ALA A 171 -8.93 -16.14 -16.99
C ALA A 171 -7.48 -15.92 -16.52
N GLN A 172 -7.24 -14.93 -15.65
CA GLN A 172 -5.91 -14.75 -15.07
C GLN A 172 -5.50 -15.96 -14.20
N VAL A 173 -6.42 -16.50 -13.41
CA VAL A 173 -6.13 -17.71 -12.61
C VAL A 173 -5.73 -18.89 -13.51
N LYS A 174 -6.41 -19.06 -14.64
CA LYS A 174 -6.09 -20.14 -15.61
C LYS A 174 -4.71 -19.97 -16.23
N ILE A 175 -4.31 -18.75 -16.57
CA ILE A 175 -2.95 -18.46 -17.04
C ILE A 175 -1.92 -18.71 -15.93
N ALA A 176 -2.20 -18.31 -14.69
CA ALA A 176 -1.32 -18.58 -13.56
C ALA A 176 -1.13 -20.09 -13.32
N GLU A 177 -2.21 -20.88 -13.42
CA GLU A 177 -2.17 -22.35 -13.34
C GLU A 177 -1.32 -22.97 -14.45
N ALA A 178 -1.38 -22.45 -15.68
CA ALA A 178 -0.54 -22.91 -16.79
C ALA A 178 0.92 -22.51 -16.59
N LEU A 179 1.21 -21.26 -16.23
CA LEU A 179 2.58 -20.80 -15.94
C LEU A 179 3.24 -21.59 -14.80
N ASP A 180 2.52 -21.85 -13.72
CA ASP A 180 3.04 -22.64 -12.59
C ASP A 180 3.36 -24.10 -12.97
N ARG A 181 2.60 -24.71 -13.89
CA ARG A 181 2.93 -26.03 -14.44
C ARG A 181 4.24 -26.04 -15.24
N THR A 182 4.63 -24.91 -15.83
CA THR A 182 5.92 -24.79 -16.56
C THR A 182 7.12 -24.62 -15.63
N GLY A 183 6.92 -24.24 -14.37
CA GLY A 183 7.98 -23.91 -13.42
C GLY A 183 8.72 -22.60 -13.71
N ILE A 184 8.21 -21.77 -14.62
CA ILE A 184 8.78 -20.48 -14.97
C ILE A 184 8.43 -19.42 -13.92
N LEU A 185 9.36 -18.50 -13.68
CA LEU A 185 9.12 -17.35 -12.82
C LEU A 185 8.16 -16.36 -13.50
N PHE A 186 7.06 -16.04 -12.81
CA PHE A 186 6.16 -14.98 -13.19
C PHE A 186 5.74 -14.14 -11.97
N ILE A 187 5.37 -12.88 -12.23
CA ILE A 187 4.90 -11.94 -11.22
C ILE A 187 3.56 -11.38 -11.70
N PRO A 188 2.43 -11.73 -11.04
CA PRO A 188 1.13 -11.23 -11.44
C PRO A 188 0.90 -9.79 -10.96
N ASN A 189 0.00 -9.07 -11.64
CA ASN A 189 -0.49 -7.73 -11.28
C ASN A 189 0.64 -6.70 -11.03
N SER A 190 1.69 -6.78 -11.85
CA SER A 190 2.90 -5.99 -11.70
C SER A 190 2.65 -4.51 -11.99
N GLN A 191 2.87 -3.64 -11.00
CA GLN A 191 2.86 -2.19 -11.19
C GLN A 191 4.23 -1.70 -11.68
N MET A 192 4.25 -1.08 -12.84
CA MET A 192 5.47 -0.60 -13.50
C MET A 192 5.46 0.92 -13.62
N ARG A 193 6.65 1.53 -13.51
CA ARG A 193 6.86 2.96 -13.74
C ARG A 193 7.64 3.17 -15.04
N LEU A 194 6.93 3.46 -16.12
CA LEU A 194 7.48 3.59 -17.46
C LEU A 194 7.69 5.06 -17.84
N THR A 195 8.60 5.29 -18.78
CA THR A 195 8.81 6.60 -19.42
C THR A 195 8.14 6.56 -20.79
N THR A 196 7.01 7.24 -20.94
CA THR A 196 6.32 7.40 -22.22
C THR A 196 6.69 8.77 -22.82
N PRO A 197 6.37 9.05 -24.10
CA PRO A 197 6.57 10.39 -24.68
C PRO A 197 5.86 11.50 -23.89
N GLU A 198 4.77 11.17 -23.21
CA GLU A 198 3.98 12.08 -22.36
C GLU A 198 4.54 12.18 -20.92
N GLY A 199 5.66 11.52 -20.62
CA GLY A 199 6.36 11.59 -19.35
C GLY A 199 6.35 10.28 -18.55
N ARG A 200 6.65 10.37 -17.25
CA ARG A 200 6.68 9.19 -16.38
C ARG A 200 5.25 8.78 -16.00
N GLN A 201 4.84 7.57 -16.35
CA GLN A 201 3.50 7.04 -16.10
C GLN A 201 3.54 5.68 -15.36
N ASN A 202 2.51 5.42 -14.54
CA ASN A 202 2.31 4.13 -13.90
C ASN A 202 1.44 3.27 -14.83
N GLN A 203 1.83 2.02 -15.04
CA GLN A 203 1.04 1.05 -15.80
C GLN A 203 1.02 -0.27 -15.05
N GLN A 204 -0.12 -0.96 -15.10
CA GLN A 204 -0.27 -2.28 -14.51
C GLN A 204 -0.23 -3.32 -15.61
N ALA A 205 0.63 -4.32 -15.43
CA ALA A 205 0.67 -5.51 -16.26
C ALA A 205 -0.02 -6.68 -15.56
N ASN A 206 -0.79 -7.49 -16.30
CA ASN A 206 -1.41 -8.69 -15.72
C ASN A 206 -0.36 -9.73 -15.33
N PHE A 207 0.58 -10.06 -16.22
CA PHE A 207 1.69 -10.96 -15.93
C PHE A 207 3.00 -10.42 -16.45
N LEU A 208 4.00 -10.35 -15.56
CA LEU A 208 5.39 -10.16 -15.93
C LEU A 208 6.10 -11.51 -15.86
N ILE A 209 6.63 -11.99 -16.99
CA ILE A 209 7.17 -13.34 -17.15
C ILE A 209 8.65 -13.26 -17.48
N PHE A 210 9.47 -14.02 -16.76
CA PHE A 210 10.91 -14.10 -16.99
C PHE A 210 11.28 -15.48 -17.54
N HIS A 211 11.72 -15.53 -18.79
CA HIS A 211 12.08 -16.78 -19.47
C HIS A 211 13.40 -16.62 -20.22
N GLN A 212 14.36 -17.52 -19.98
CA GLN A 212 15.66 -17.55 -20.66
C GLN A 212 16.43 -16.21 -20.64
N GLY A 213 16.35 -15.46 -19.54
CA GLY A 213 17.02 -14.16 -19.44
C GLY A 213 16.23 -12.99 -20.05
N LYS A 214 15.07 -13.25 -20.65
CA LYS A 214 14.22 -12.25 -21.30
C LYS A 214 12.96 -12.01 -20.47
N LEU A 215 12.51 -10.77 -20.50
CA LEU A 215 11.33 -10.31 -19.78
C LEU A 215 10.20 -10.05 -20.78
N GLY A 216 9.02 -10.60 -20.53
CA GLY A 216 7.83 -10.39 -21.35
C GLY A 216 6.61 -10.03 -20.50
N ILE A 217 5.67 -9.31 -21.10
CA ILE A 217 4.36 -9.00 -20.53
C ILE A 217 3.28 -9.79 -21.26
N LEU A 218 2.46 -10.51 -20.50
CA LEU A 218 1.24 -11.15 -21.00
C LEU A 218 0.03 -10.44 -20.38
N GLU A 219 -0.81 -9.86 -21.23
CA GLU A 219 -2.06 -9.21 -20.84
C GLU A 219 -3.26 -10.10 -21.13
N VAL A 220 -4.17 -10.21 -20.18
CA VAL A 220 -5.45 -10.91 -20.30
C VAL A 220 -6.51 -9.86 -20.60
N GLY A 221 -7.03 -9.88 -21.82
CA GLY A 221 -8.08 -8.96 -22.26
C GLY A 221 -9.39 -9.16 -21.51
N ASP A 222 -10.23 -8.13 -21.57
CA ASP A 222 -11.55 -8.13 -20.96
C ASP A 222 -12.61 -8.61 -21.96
N GLU A 223 -13.63 -9.34 -21.50
CA GLU A 223 -14.69 -9.91 -22.36
C GLU A 223 -15.49 -8.85 -23.14
N THR A 224 -15.45 -7.59 -22.69
CA THR A 224 -16.23 -6.46 -23.20
C THR A 224 -15.44 -5.49 -24.07
N SER A 225 -14.12 -5.70 -24.22
CA SER A 225 -13.26 -4.78 -24.96
C SER A 225 -13.18 -5.18 -26.44
N PRO A 226 -13.40 -4.25 -27.39
CA PRO A 226 -13.20 -4.51 -28.82
C PRO A 226 -11.79 -5.07 -29.05
N GLN A 227 -11.70 -6.07 -29.94
CA GLN A 227 -10.49 -6.83 -30.27
C GLN A 227 -9.33 -6.00 -30.85
N ASP A 228 -9.52 -4.71 -31.05
CA ASP A 228 -8.53 -3.80 -31.60
C ASP A 228 -8.05 -2.80 -30.54
N ASN A 229 -6.99 -3.16 -29.84
CA ASN A 229 -5.94 -2.20 -29.54
C ASN A 229 -4.61 -2.95 -29.70
N LEU A 230 -4.11 -2.96 -30.94
CA LEU A 230 -2.69 -3.10 -31.23
C LEU A 230 -1.92 -2.37 -30.11
N PRO A 231 -0.90 -2.96 -29.47
CA PRO A 231 -0.11 -2.21 -28.52
C PRO A 231 0.43 -0.99 -29.26
N ASP A 232 0.03 0.23 -28.83
CA ASP A 232 0.53 1.49 -29.40
C ASP A 232 2.00 1.28 -29.74
N GLU A 233 2.42 1.42 -30.99
CA GLU A 233 3.81 1.10 -31.38
C GLU A 233 4.83 1.82 -30.48
N ILE A 234 4.43 3.00 -29.96
CA ILE A 234 5.11 3.79 -28.93
C ILE A 234 5.28 3.04 -27.60
N ARG A 235 4.23 2.37 -27.10
CA ARG A 235 4.31 1.50 -25.91
C ARG A 235 5.27 0.35 -26.16
N THR A 236 5.18 -0.30 -27.31
CA THR A 236 6.07 -1.41 -27.67
C THR A 236 7.54 -0.96 -27.71
N ILE A 237 7.84 0.20 -28.30
CA ILE A 237 9.21 0.77 -28.34
C ILE A 237 9.71 1.13 -26.93
N SER A 238 8.88 1.77 -26.09
CA SER A 238 9.26 2.15 -24.71
C SER A 238 9.53 0.92 -23.83
N LEU A 239 8.79 -0.17 -24.03
CA LEU A 239 8.98 -1.43 -23.34
C LEU A 239 10.29 -2.11 -23.76
N ILE A 240 10.59 -2.17 -25.06
CA ILE A 240 11.85 -2.72 -25.57
C ILE A 240 13.05 -1.93 -25.02
N ALA A 241 12.97 -0.59 -25.01
CA ALA A 241 14.01 0.26 -24.43
C ALA A 241 14.22 0.03 -22.92
N SER A 242 13.22 -0.53 -22.24
CA SER A 242 13.26 -0.87 -20.81
C SER A 242 13.66 -2.33 -20.54
N GLY A 243 14.05 -3.09 -21.58
CA GLY A 243 14.44 -4.50 -21.46
C GLY A 243 13.27 -5.48 -21.44
N ILE A 244 12.06 -5.04 -21.82
CA ILE A 244 10.88 -5.89 -21.99
C ILE A 244 10.75 -6.21 -23.49
N TYR A 245 10.96 -7.47 -23.84
CA TYR A 245 11.14 -7.91 -25.23
C TYR A 245 9.81 -8.07 -25.97
N ILE A 246 8.72 -8.33 -25.24
CA ILE A 246 7.39 -8.48 -25.80
C ILE A 246 6.32 -8.04 -24.80
N CYS A 247 5.27 -7.42 -25.30
CA CYS A 247 3.99 -7.27 -24.62
C CYS A 247 2.90 -7.82 -25.55
N LYS A 248 2.19 -8.85 -25.11
CA LYS A 248 1.16 -9.50 -25.93
C LYS A 248 -0.13 -9.67 -25.13
N GLN A 249 -1.22 -9.25 -25.75
CA GLN A 249 -2.55 -9.38 -25.20
C GLN A 249 -3.27 -10.60 -25.80
N TYR A 250 -3.96 -11.35 -24.95
CA TYR A 250 -4.78 -12.50 -25.32
C TYR A 250 -6.22 -12.26 -24.88
N SER A 251 -7.20 -12.78 -25.61
CA SER A 251 -8.60 -12.63 -25.21
C SER A 251 -8.92 -13.46 -23.95
N ALA A 252 -9.88 -13.01 -23.13
CA ALA A 252 -10.36 -13.77 -21.98
C ALA A 252 -10.82 -15.18 -22.36
N THR A 253 -11.49 -15.33 -23.52
CA THR A 253 -11.95 -16.62 -24.05
C THR A 253 -10.78 -17.57 -24.28
N GLN A 254 -9.73 -17.14 -24.98
CA GLN A 254 -8.53 -17.96 -25.20
C GLN A 254 -7.86 -18.37 -23.89
N CYS A 255 -7.71 -17.42 -22.97
CA CYS A 255 -7.10 -17.67 -21.65
C CYS A 255 -7.92 -18.66 -20.79
N ASN A 256 -9.25 -18.69 -20.94
CA ASN A 256 -10.12 -19.62 -20.22
C ASN A 256 -10.15 -21.02 -20.86
N GLU A 257 -10.27 -21.09 -22.19
CA GLU A 257 -10.46 -22.35 -22.91
C GLU A 257 -9.15 -23.10 -23.15
N GLN A 258 -8.06 -22.39 -23.45
CA GLN A 258 -6.77 -22.96 -23.88
C GLN A 258 -5.56 -22.27 -23.21
N PRO A 259 -5.50 -22.21 -21.86
CA PRO A 259 -4.44 -21.48 -21.14
C PRO A 259 -3.03 -22.03 -21.41
N ASP A 260 -2.89 -23.34 -21.60
CA ASP A 260 -1.60 -23.98 -21.88
C ASP A 260 -1.05 -23.58 -23.26
N GLU A 261 -1.91 -23.51 -24.27
CA GLU A 261 -1.53 -23.07 -25.62
C GLU A 261 -1.13 -21.59 -25.63
N VAL A 262 -1.87 -20.75 -24.92
CA VAL A 262 -1.55 -19.32 -24.73
C VAL A 262 -0.17 -19.15 -24.09
N VAL A 263 0.11 -19.88 -23.00
CA VAL A 263 1.40 -19.80 -22.31
C VAL A 263 2.53 -20.31 -23.20
N GLN A 264 2.34 -21.44 -23.87
CA GLN A 264 3.37 -22.01 -24.75
C GLN A 264 3.69 -21.07 -25.91
N GLU A 265 2.66 -20.54 -26.59
CA GLU A 265 2.83 -19.58 -27.67
C GLU A 265 3.58 -18.33 -27.19
N PHE A 266 3.21 -17.80 -26.03
CA PHE A 266 3.88 -16.62 -25.45
C PHE A 266 5.37 -16.88 -25.18
N LEU A 267 5.69 -18.03 -24.59
CA LEU A 267 7.06 -18.42 -24.27
C LEU A 267 7.90 -18.70 -25.52
N ASP A 268 7.31 -19.28 -26.55
CA ASP A 268 7.96 -19.51 -27.84
C ASP A 268 8.32 -18.18 -28.51
N ILE A 269 7.41 -17.20 -28.49
CA ILE A 269 7.68 -15.87 -29.03
C ILE A 269 8.76 -15.16 -28.20
N LEU A 270 8.65 -15.18 -26.87
CA LEU A 270 9.65 -14.59 -25.97
C LEU A 270 11.04 -15.23 -26.16
N SER A 271 11.11 -16.51 -26.51
CA SER A 271 12.38 -17.18 -26.79
C SER A 271 13.00 -16.72 -28.12
N GLN A 272 12.20 -16.29 -29.08
CA GLN A 272 12.64 -15.88 -30.42
C GLN A 272 13.01 -14.39 -30.54
N THR A 273 12.57 -13.54 -29.63
CA THR A 273 12.85 -12.09 -29.61
C THR A 273 14.24 -11.72 -29.11
#